data_AF-K1SFU7-F1
#
_entry.id   AF-K1SFU7-F1
#
_cell.length_a   1.000
_cell.length_b   1.000
_cell.length_c   1.000
_cell.angle_alpha   90.00
_cell.angle_beta   90.00
_cell.angle_gamma   90.00
#
_symmetry.space_group_name_H-M   'P 1'
#
loop_
_entity.id
_entity.type
_entity.pdbx_description
1 polymer ?
#
loop_
_entity_poly.entity_id
_entity_poly.type
_entity_poly.pdbx_seq_one_letter_code
_entity_poly.pdbx_strand_id
1 'polypeptide(L)'
;MFPDGEALPTVERVAHKNGIAPYNGDVPVTQNSFAIKDDTKELVKIKEDCVAASQALKIKGLVRIDCREDKNGVFKIFDFNAKPNITGGVRPHRKNQDCLTMIAARAAGLTYRDLLLKMLGTAWTV
;
A
#
# COMPACT_ATOMS: atom_id res chain seq x y z
N MET A 1 -5.11 1.88 2.80
CA MET A 1 -5.94 2.30 3.94
C MET A 1 -7.20 2.92 3.40
N PHE A 2 -8.35 2.47 3.89
CA PHE A 2 -9.65 3.01 3.52
C PHE A 2 -10.08 4.14 4.47
N PRO A 3 -11.05 4.98 4.08
CA PRO A 3 -11.52 6.11 4.87
C PRO A 3 -12.07 5.77 6.26
N ASP A 4 -12.60 4.56 6.42
CA ASP A 4 -13.13 4.02 7.68
C ASP A 4 -12.03 3.57 8.66
N GLY A 5 -10.76 3.69 8.27
CA GLY A 5 -9.61 3.26 9.06
C GLY A 5 -9.18 1.82 8.77
N GLU A 6 -9.85 1.10 7.85
CA GLU A 6 -9.42 -0.25 7.51
C GLU A 6 -8.06 -0.22 6.78
N ALA A 7 -7.09 -0.94 7.36
CA ALA A 7 -5.75 -1.09 6.81
C ALA A 7 -5.63 -2.40 6.02
N LEU A 8 -5.18 -2.31 4.77
CA LEU A 8 -4.70 -3.48 4.04
C LEU A 8 -3.36 -3.96 4.63
N PRO A 9 -2.96 -5.23 4.42
CA PRO A 9 -1.66 -5.74 4.84
C PRO A 9 -0.50 -4.85 4.42
N THR A 10 0.51 -4.76 5.28
CA THR A 10 1.72 -3.99 5.05
C THR A 10 2.49 -4.59 3.88
N VAL A 11 3.04 -3.75 3.00
CA VAL A 11 3.90 -4.20 1.90
C VAL A 11 5.30 -3.64 2.10
N GLU A 12 6.27 -4.54 2.25
CA GLU A 12 7.68 -4.19 2.30
C GLU A 12 8.22 -4.06 0.88
N ARG A 13 9.10 -3.08 0.67
CA ARG A 13 9.91 -2.99 -0.55
C ARG A 13 11.36 -3.34 -0.23
N VAL A 14 11.99 -4.14 -1.07
CA VAL A 14 13.37 -4.59 -0.90
C VAL A 14 14.22 -4.23 -2.12
N ALA A 15 15.50 -4.61 -2.11
CA ALA A 15 16.43 -4.43 -3.22
C ALA A 15 16.61 -2.95 -3.66
N HIS A 16 16.62 -2.04 -2.68
CA HIS A 16 16.94 -0.64 -2.90
C HIS A 16 18.40 -0.49 -3.38
N LYS A 17 18.63 0.36 -4.38
CA LYS A 17 19.96 0.76 -4.84
C LYS A 17 20.25 2.16 -4.30
N ASN A 18 21.29 2.30 -3.47
CA ASN A 18 21.64 3.55 -2.80
C ASN A 18 20.45 4.17 -2.02
N GLY A 19 19.65 3.31 -1.38
CA GLY A 19 18.47 3.74 -0.62
C GLY A 19 17.26 4.18 -1.46
N ILE A 20 17.31 3.98 -2.79
CA ILE A 20 16.24 4.30 -3.74
C ILE A 20 15.69 3.00 -4.32
N ALA A 21 14.37 2.86 -4.34
CA ALA A 21 13.76 1.68 -4.91
C ALA A 21 13.88 1.71 -6.45
N PRO A 22 14.20 0.59 -7.11
CA PRO A 22 14.32 0.54 -8.57
C PRO A 22 13.07 1.07 -9.30
N TYR A 23 13.29 1.67 -10.47
CA TYR A 23 12.18 2.12 -11.33
C TYR A 23 11.38 0.92 -11.82
N ASN A 24 10.05 1.06 -11.79
CA ASN A 24 9.14 -0.04 -12.09
C ASN A 24 9.12 -0.44 -13.58
N GLY A 25 9.62 0.41 -14.48
CA GLY A 25 9.84 0.06 -15.88
C GLY A 25 11.00 -0.90 -16.09
N ASP A 26 11.97 -0.90 -15.18
CA ASP A 26 13.15 -1.78 -15.25
C ASP A 26 12.94 -3.06 -14.44
N VAL A 27 12.39 -2.93 -13.24
CA VAL A 27 12.13 -4.05 -12.32
C VAL A 27 10.65 -4.05 -11.94
N PRO A 28 9.88 -5.09 -12.32
CA PRO A 28 8.48 -5.21 -11.90
C PRO A 28 8.33 -5.11 -10.38
N VAL A 29 7.33 -4.36 -9.92
CA VAL A 29 7.10 -4.13 -8.49
C VAL A 29 6.91 -5.44 -7.71
N THR A 30 6.32 -6.45 -8.34
CA THR A 30 6.11 -7.77 -7.73
C THR A 30 7.42 -8.56 -7.48
N GLN A 31 8.55 -8.12 -8.03
CA GLN A 31 9.85 -8.78 -7.81
C GLN A 31 10.62 -8.18 -6.64
N ASN A 32 10.25 -6.98 -6.19
CA ASN A 32 10.95 -6.26 -5.12
C ASN A 32 10.01 -5.77 -4.02
N SER A 33 8.77 -6.29 -3.97
CA SER A 33 7.79 -5.87 -2.97
C SER A 33 6.92 -7.05 -2.53
N PHE A 34 6.73 -7.20 -1.23
CA PHE A 34 6.08 -8.37 -0.62
C PHE A 34 5.14 -7.95 0.49
N ALA A 35 3.97 -8.57 0.54
CA ALA A 35 3.07 -8.39 1.68
C ALA A 35 3.65 -9.11 2.91
N ILE A 36 3.69 -8.40 4.03
CA ILE A 36 4.10 -8.94 5.33
C ILE A 36 2.92 -9.73 5.89
N LYS A 37 3.18 -10.98 6.31
CA LYS A 37 2.15 -11.87 6.88
C LYS A 37 1.83 -11.52 8.32
N ASP A 38 2.88 -11.31 9.12
CA ASP A 38 2.79 -11.07 10.55
C ASP A 38 3.46 -9.73 10.86
N ASP A 39 2.68 -8.76 11.32
CA ASP A 39 3.22 -7.46 11.70
C ASP A 39 4.02 -7.58 13.00
N THR A 40 5.21 -6.98 13.04
CA THR A 40 5.95 -6.75 14.28
C THR A 40 5.25 -5.68 15.13
N LYS A 41 5.68 -5.50 16.37
CA LYS A 41 5.15 -4.43 17.24
C LYS A 41 5.31 -3.05 16.62
N GLU A 42 6.44 -2.82 15.96
CA GLU A 42 6.77 -1.57 15.28
C GLU A 42 5.88 -1.34 14.06
N LEU A 43 5.56 -2.40 13.31
CA LEU A 43 4.64 -2.36 12.17
C LEU A 43 3.19 -2.12 12.60
N VAL A 44 2.75 -2.74 13.70
CA VAL A 44 1.44 -2.43 14.30
C VAL A 44 1.39 -0.97 14.69
N LYS A 45 2.42 -0.45 15.37
CA LYS A 45 2.46 0.94 15.82
C LYS A 45 2.38 1.95 14.66
N ILE A 46 3.18 1.77 13.61
CA ILE A 46 3.14 2.68 12.47
C ILE A 46 1.82 2.57 11.68
N LYS A 47 1.19 1.38 11.66
CA LYS A 47 -0.13 1.20 11.05
C LYS A 47 -1.20 2.00 11.81
N GLU A 48 -1.18 1.98 13.14
CA GLU A 48 -2.06 2.84 13.96
C GLU A 48 -1.81 4.33 13.67
N ASP A 49 -0.55 4.75 13.58
CA ASP A 49 -0.18 6.14 13.26
C ASP A 49 -0.67 6.54 11.86
N CYS A 50 -0.61 5.62 10.90
CA CYS A 50 -1.19 5.81 9.57
C CYS A 50 -2.71 5.99 9.62
N VAL A 51 -3.41 5.28 10.54
CA VAL A 51 -4.88 5.37 10.68
C VAL A 51 -5.24 6.73 11.23
N ALA A 52 -4.55 7.15 12.30
CA ALA A 52 -4.70 8.46 12.89
C ALA A 52 -4.41 9.58 11.86
N ALA A 53 -3.36 9.46 11.05
CA ALA A 53 -3.04 10.42 10.01
C ALA A 53 -4.13 10.50 8.93
N SER A 54 -4.62 9.35 8.45
CA SER A 54 -5.71 9.29 7.44
C SER A 54 -7.00 9.94 7.95
N GLN A 55 -7.35 9.71 9.21
CA GLN A 55 -8.52 10.32 9.85
C GLN A 55 -8.35 11.83 10.05
N ALA A 56 -7.18 12.28 10.52
CA ALA A 56 -6.86 13.69 10.71
C ALA A 56 -6.94 14.48 9.39
N LEU A 57 -6.47 13.89 8.29
CA LEU A 57 -6.54 14.47 6.94
C LEU A 57 -7.92 14.31 6.28
N LYS A 58 -8.88 13.66 6.94
CA LYS A 58 -10.25 13.41 6.44
C LYS A 58 -10.26 12.76 5.06
N ILE A 59 -9.35 11.82 4.83
CA ILE A 59 -9.26 11.12 3.56
C ILE A 59 -10.60 10.46 3.22
N LYS A 60 -11.04 10.65 1.97
CA LYS A 60 -12.33 10.18 1.47
C LYS A 60 -12.24 8.99 0.53
N GLY A 61 -11.04 8.56 0.15
CA GLY A 61 -10.83 7.39 -0.70
C GLY A 61 -9.70 6.49 -0.21
N LEU A 62 -9.32 5.50 -1.01
CA LEU A 62 -8.17 4.65 -0.73
C LEU A 62 -6.87 5.47 -0.80
N VAL A 63 -6.07 5.40 0.26
CA VAL A 63 -4.72 5.99 0.32
C VAL A 63 -3.64 4.92 0.54
N ARG A 64 -2.48 5.10 -0.11
CA ARG A 64 -1.23 4.45 0.26
C ARG A 64 -0.37 5.43 1.07
N ILE A 65 0.07 5.03 2.26
CA ILE A 65 0.93 5.82 3.13
C ILE A 65 2.27 5.11 3.18
N ASP A 66 3.33 5.79 2.74
CA ASP A 66 4.66 5.21 2.68
C ASP A 66 5.42 5.56 3.96
N CYS A 67 6.00 4.52 4.55
CA CYS A 67 6.73 4.58 5.82
C CYS A 67 8.16 4.12 5.63
N ARG A 68 9.07 4.62 6.46
CA ARG A 68 10.48 4.23 6.45
C ARG A 68 11.01 4.06 7.86
N GLU A 69 11.75 2.98 8.07
CA GLU A 69 12.49 2.71 9.30
C GLU A 69 13.66 3.70 9.43
N ASP A 70 13.81 4.28 10.62
CA ASP A 70 15.01 5.06 10.97
C ASP A 70 16.15 4.15 11.44
N LYS A 71 17.30 4.75 11.77
CA LYS A 71 18.49 4.02 12.23
C LYS A 71 18.31 3.22 13.52
N ASN A 72 17.23 3.46 14.28
CA ASN A 72 16.93 2.81 15.55
C ASN A 72 15.82 1.76 15.42
N GLY A 73 15.36 1.47 14.21
CA GLY A 73 14.27 0.52 13.97
C GLY A 73 12.87 1.11 14.08
N VAL A 74 12.74 2.44 14.18
CA VAL A 74 11.44 3.09 14.34
C VAL A 74 10.93 3.55 12.99
N PHE A 75 9.77 3.03 12.57
CA PHE A 75 9.11 3.49 11.35
C PHE A 75 8.51 4.89 11.50
N LYS A 76 8.63 5.71 10.45
CA LYS A 76 8.05 7.05 10.34
C LYS A 76 7.32 7.19 9.00
N ILE A 77 6.20 7.90 9.01
CA ILE A 77 5.48 8.30 7.79
C ILE A 77 6.31 9.36 7.07
N PHE A 78 6.50 9.23 5.76
CA PHE A 78 7.22 10.23 4.97
C PHE A 78 6.50 10.66 3.68
N ASP A 79 5.52 9.89 3.19
CA ASP A 79 4.76 10.25 2.00
C ASP A 79 3.31 9.76 2.06
N PHE A 80 2.40 10.54 1.50
CA PHE A 80 0.96 10.35 1.54
C PHE A 80 0.38 10.34 0.12
N ASN A 81 0.16 9.15 -0.43
CA ASN A 81 -0.32 8.98 -1.79
C ASN A 81 -1.85 8.87 -1.80
N ALA A 82 -2.53 10.03 -1.81
CA ALA A 82 -3.99 10.12 -1.87
C ALA A 82 -4.59 9.60 -3.20
N LYS A 83 -3.77 9.47 -4.24
CA LYS A 83 -4.12 8.79 -5.50
C LYS A 83 -3.15 7.63 -5.74
N PRO A 84 -3.23 6.54 -4.98
CA PRO A 84 -2.30 5.43 -5.11
C PRO A 84 -2.41 4.79 -6.50
N ASN A 85 -1.33 4.17 -6.96
CA ASN A 85 -1.40 3.35 -8.17
C ASN A 85 -2.34 2.16 -7.93
N ILE A 86 -3.13 1.83 -8.96
CA ILE A 86 -4.09 0.72 -8.96
C ILE A 86 -3.84 -0.23 -10.14
N THR A 87 -2.63 -0.25 -10.69
CA THR A 87 -2.28 -1.17 -11.77
C THR A 87 -2.38 -2.61 -11.26
N GLY A 88 -3.25 -3.40 -11.89
CA GLY A 88 -3.37 -4.84 -11.65
C GLY A 88 -2.73 -5.65 -12.78
N GLY A 89 -2.16 -6.80 -12.42
CA GLY A 89 -1.63 -7.82 -13.33
C GLY A 89 -2.73 -8.59 -14.06
N VAL A 90 -3.76 -7.90 -14.55
CA VAL A 90 -4.97 -8.51 -15.14
C VAL A 90 -4.90 -8.60 -16.67
N ARG A 91 -3.94 -7.93 -17.31
CA ARG A 91 -3.73 -8.05 -18.76
C ARG A 91 -3.00 -9.37 -19.06
N PRO A 92 -3.42 -10.15 -20.08
CA PRO A 92 -2.84 -11.47 -20.35
C PRO A 92 -1.31 -11.50 -20.48
N HIS A 93 -0.70 -10.43 -21.03
CA HIS A 93 0.74 -10.29 -21.24
C HIS A 93 1.48 -9.57 -20.08
N ARG A 94 0.79 -9.20 -18.98
CA ARG A 94 1.37 -8.45 -17.85
C ARG A 94 0.89 -8.98 -16.50
N LYS A 95 0.91 -10.31 -16.32
CA LYS A 95 0.40 -10.96 -15.10
C LYS A 95 1.21 -10.63 -13.83
N ASN A 96 2.46 -10.21 -13.98
CA ASN A 96 3.38 -9.88 -12.88
C ASN A 96 3.51 -8.35 -12.63
N GLN A 97 2.47 -7.58 -12.97
CA GLN A 97 2.53 -6.11 -12.90
C GLN A 97 1.54 -5.54 -11.87
N ASP A 98 1.30 -6.28 -10.79
CA ASP A 98 0.57 -5.73 -9.64
C ASP A 98 1.39 -4.61 -8.99
N CYS A 99 0.74 -3.47 -8.76
CA CYS A 99 1.29 -2.39 -7.95
C CYS A 99 1.24 -2.73 -6.44
N LEU A 100 1.87 -1.91 -5.60
CA LEU A 100 1.90 -2.10 -4.13
C LEU A 100 0.50 -2.27 -3.52
N THR A 101 -0.47 -1.45 -3.95
CA THR A 101 -1.86 -1.54 -3.49
C THR A 101 -2.49 -2.87 -3.85
N MET A 102 -2.20 -3.41 -5.04
CA MET A 102 -2.69 -4.72 -5.46
C MET A 102 -2.03 -5.88 -4.74
N ILE A 103 -0.73 -5.77 -4.45
CA ILE A 103 -0.02 -6.75 -3.61
C ILE A 103 -0.67 -6.83 -2.23
N ALA A 104 -0.94 -5.67 -1.60
CA ALA A 104 -1.63 -5.59 -0.31
C ALA A 104 -3.05 -6.17 -0.38
N ALA A 105 -3.84 -5.78 -1.40
CA ALA A 105 -5.21 -6.25 -1.57
C ALA A 105 -5.29 -7.78 -1.74
N ARG A 106 -4.39 -8.36 -2.55
CA ARG A 106 -4.32 -9.83 -2.72
C ARG A 106 -3.95 -10.55 -1.44
N ALA A 107 -3.05 -9.98 -0.63
CA ALA A 107 -2.70 -10.54 0.67
C ALA A 107 -3.89 -10.51 1.65
N ALA A 108 -4.82 -9.55 1.48
CA ALA A 108 -6.10 -9.51 2.19
C ALA A 108 -7.18 -10.44 1.57
N GLY A 109 -6.84 -11.24 0.56
CA GLY A 109 -7.78 -12.13 -0.13
C GLY A 109 -8.67 -11.42 -1.16
N LEU A 110 -8.42 -10.16 -1.50
CA LEU A 110 -9.22 -9.40 -2.45
C LEU A 110 -8.76 -9.65 -3.90
N THR A 111 -9.72 -9.87 -4.80
CA THR A 111 -9.46 -9.79 -6.24
C THR A 111 -9.36 -8.32 -6.69
N TYR A 112 -8.90 -8.10 -7.93
CA TYR A 112 -8.90 -6.76 -8.53
C TYR A 112 -10.31 -6.14 -8.53
N ARG A 113 -11.34 -6.96 -8.81
CA ARG A 113 -12.74 -6.52 -8.80
C ARG A 113 -13.20 -6.13 -7.40
N ASP A 114 -12.84 -6.92 -6.37
CA ASP A 114 -13.23 -6.64 -4.99
C ASP A 114 -12.62 -5.32 -4.50
N LEU A 115 -11.34 -5.07 -4.84
CA LEU A 115 -10.70 -3.80 -4.53
C LEU A 115 -11.44 -2.62 -5.18
N LEU A 116 -11.79 -2.73 -6.47
CA LEU A 116 -12.51 -1.67 -7.18
C LEU A 116 -13.91 -1.42 -6.60
N LEU A 117 -14.65 -2.47 -6.26
CA LEU A 117 -15.97 -2.33 -5.63
C LEU A 117 -15.86 -1.68 -4.25
N LYS A 118 -14.84 -2.04 -3.47
CA LYS A 118 -14.59 -1.44 -2.17
C LYS A 118 -14.23 0.04 -2.29
N MET A 119 -13.37 0.40 -3.26
CA MET A 119 -13.09 1.81 -3.57
C MET A 119 -14.34 2.55 -4.04
N LEU A 120 -15.21 1.93 -4.84
CA LEU A 120 -16.47 2.54 -5.30
C LEU A 120 -17.41 2.84 -4.13
N GLY A 121 -17.40 2.02 -3.08
CA GLY A 121 -18.11 2.29 -1.83
C GLY A 121 -17.65 3.58 -1.12
N THR A 122 -16.50 4.14 -1.51
CA THR A 122 -15.98 5.43 -1.01
C THR A 122 -16.22 6.59 -1.97
N ALA A 123 -17.02 6.37 -3.03
CA ALA A 123 -17.32 7.41 -4.00
C ALA A 123 -17.96 8.64 -3.33
N TRP A 124 -17.61 9.81 -3.85
CA TRP A 124 -18.19 11.07 -3.38
C TRP A 124 -19.70 11.05 -3.60
N THR A 125 -20.46 11.14 -2.52
CA THR A 125 -21.91 11.36 -2.57
C THR A 125 -22.19 12.85 -2.44
N VAL A 126 -23.01 13.37 -3.36
CA VAL A 126 -23.48 14.76 -3.37
C VAL A 126 -24.41 15.04 -2.20
#